data_AF-A0A3N5H8H5-F1
#
_entry.id   AF-A0A3N5H8H5-F1
#
_cell.length_a   1.000
_cell.length_b   1.000
_cell.length_c   1.000
_cell.angle_alpha   90.00
_cell.angle_beta   90.00
_cell.angle_gamma   90.00
#
_symmetry.space_group_name_H-M   'P 1'
#
loop_
_entity.id
_entity.type
_entity.pdbx_description
1 polymer ?
#
loop_
_entity_poly.entity_id
_entity_poly.type
_entity_poly.pdbx_seq_one_letter_code
_entity_poly.pdbx_strand_id
1 'polypeptide(L)'
;MSDQPWLMRVEGALEAHFKQPTGPSRPGVDWTIGLKRGEQMYRVRVRSYFAEDMTAAVREDNTYLGRTVMQYLNDLLESGWTPTQEREHVITIGNPPPGTPVRSRRPWWQFWR
;
A
#
# COMPACT_ATOMS: atom_id res chain seq x y z
N MET A 1 22.62 13.89 -11.21
CA MET A 1 21.47 13.18 -10.61
C MET A 1 20.48 12.91 -11.74
N SER A 2 19.88 11.73 -11.85
CA SER A 2 18.95 11.47 -12.95
C SER A 2 17.67 12.28 -12.75
N ASP A 3 17.39 13.23 -13.64
CA ASP A 3 16.18 14.08 -13.66
C ASP A 3 14.89 13.31 -14.00
N GLN A 4 14.94 11.98 -13.98
CA GLN A 4 13.81 11.15 -14.32
C GLN A 4 12.96 10.92 -13.06
N PRO A 5 11.63 11.12 -13.14
CA PRO A 5 10.74 10.83 -12.03
C PRO A 5 10.73 9.34 -11.71
N TRP A 6 10.45 9.02 -10.46
CA TRP A 6 10.21 7.64 -10.05
C TRP A 6 8.85 7.17 -10.59
N LEU A 7 8.86 6.01 -11.23
CA LEU A 7 7.65 5.28 -11.61
C LEU A 7 7.41 4.18 -10.58
N MET A 8 6.15 4.01 -10.17
CA MET A 8 5.73 3.06 -9.16
C MET A 8 4.62 2.15 -9.68
N ARG A 9 4.65 0.87 -9.29
CA ARG A 9 3.55 -0.06 -9.52
C ARG A 9 3.43 -1.06 -8.38
N VAL A 10 2.20 -1.47 -8.07
CA VAL A 10 1.97 -2.66 -7.24
C VAL A 10 2.33 -3.90 -8.05
N GLU A 11 3.31 -4.68 -7.59
CA GLU A 11 3.69 -5.97 -8.19
C GLU A 11 3.06 -7.15 -7.47
N GLY A 12 2.71 -6.99 -6.19
CA GLY A 12 2.06 -8.02 -5.40
C GLY A 12 1.48 -7.47 -4.10
N ALA A 13 0.48 -8.16 -3.58
CA ALA A 13 -0.17 -7.87 -2.32
C ALA A 13 -0.57 -9.19 -1.64
N LEU A 14 -0.17 -9.38 -0.39
CA LEU A 14 -0.54 -10.53 0.44
C LEU A 14 -1.33 -10.04 1.65
N GLU A 15 -2.63 -10.30 1.65
CA GLU A 15 -3.49 -10.04 2.80
C GLU A 15 -3.34 -11.16 3.85
N ALA A 16 -3.08 -10.79 5.10
CA ALA A 16 -2.88 -11.74 6.19
C ALA A 16 -3.12 -11.10 7.57
N HIS A 17 -3.14 -11.94 8.61
CA HIS A 17 -2.99 -11.51 9.99
C HIS A 17 -1.54 -11.71 10.42
N PHE A 18 -0.81 -10.62 10.66
CA PHE A 18 0.61 -10.69 11.02
C PHE A 18 0.80 -10.70 12.52
N LYS A 19 1.60 -11.65 12.99
CA LYS A 19 2.02 -11.75 14.40
C LYS A 19 2.66 -10.43 14.84
N GLN A 20 2.19 -9.90 15.97
CA GLN A 20 2.80 -8.74 16.61
C GLN A 20 3.84 -9.19 17.65
N PRO A 21 4.87 -8.38 17.94
CA PRO A 21 5.83 -8.68 18.99
C PRO A 21 5.16 -8.82 20.36
N THR A 22 4.12 -8.01 20.60
CA THR A 22 3.27 -8.06 21.79
C THR A 22 1.81 -8.02 21.37
N GLY A 23 0.99 -8.89 21.97
CA GLY A 23 -0.45 -8.93 21.72
C GLY A 23 -0.89 -9.78 20.51
N PRO A 24 -2.19 -9.68 20.14
CA PRO A 24 -2.77 -10.48 19.07
C PRO A 24 -2.23 -10.09 17.69
N SER A 25 -2.30 -11.02 16.75
CA SER A 25 -2.00 -10.73 15.34
C SER A 25 -2.91 -9.63 14.80
N ARG A 26 -2.35 -8.72 13.99
CA ARG A 26 -3.10 -7.63 13.35
C ARG A 26 -3.35 -7.91 11.88
N PRO A 27 -4.58 -7.68 11.38
CA PRO A 27 -4.87 -7.79 9.96
C PRO A 27 -4.14 -6.69 9.18
N GLY A 28 -3.74 -7.01 7.96
CA GLY A 28 -3.06 -6.09 7.07
C GLY A 28 -2.71 -6.70 5.72
N VAL A 29 -1.83 -6.03 5.00
CA VAL A 29 -1.33 -6.45 3.70
C VAL A 29 0.19 -6.23 3.60
N ASP A 30 0.90 -7.23 3.09
CA ASP A 30 2.32 -7.11 2.70
C ASP A 30 2.39 -6.80 1.20
N TRP A 31 2.87 -5.61 0.87
CA TRP A 31 2.91 -5.07 -0.50
C TRP A 31 4.30 -5.23 -1.09
N THR A 32 4.37 -5.65 -2.34
CA THR A 32 5.58 -5.51 -3.17
C THR A 32 5.35 -4.40 -4.17
N ILE A 33 6.11 -3.31 -4.04
CA ILE A 33 6.07 -2.16 -4.94
C ILE A 33 7.31 -2.17 -5.82
N GLY A 34 7.10 -2.18 -7.13
CA GLY A 34 8.17 -1.97 -8.11
C GLY A 34 8.43 -0.48 -8.26
N LEU A 35 9.69 -0.07 -8.12
CA LEU A 35 10.16 1.29 -8.35
C LEU A 35 11.10 1.29 -9.56
N LYS A 36 10.89 2.23 -10.50
CA LYS A 36 11.76 2.42 -11.66
C LYS A 36 12.18 3.87 -11.80
N ARG A 37 13.47 4.11 -12.06
CA ARG A 37 14.01 5.42 -12.47
C ARG A 37 15.09 5.21 -13.51
N GLY A 38 14.77 5.55 -14.76
CA GLY A 38 15.62 5.20 -15.90
C GLY A 38 15.79 3.69 -16.03
N GLU A 39 17.04 3.23 -16.09
CA GLU A 39 17.39 1.81 -16.13
C GLU A 39 17.39 1.14 -14.74
N GLN A 40 17.30 1.93 -13.66
CA GLN A 40 17.29 1.39 -12.31
C GLN A 40 15.91 0.82 -11.97
N MET A 41 15.87 -0.42 -11.49
CA MET A 41 14.65 -1.09 -11.03
C MET A 41 14.88 -1.67 -9.63
N TYR A 42 13.92 -1.42 -8.73
CA TYR A 42 13.94 -1.90 -7.36
C TYR A 42 12.60 -2.51 -6.99
N ARG A 43 12.61 -3.41 -6.01
CA ARG A 43 11.42 -3.94 -5.36
C ARG A 43 11.47 -3.56 -3.90
N VAL A 44 10.43 -2.88 -3.43
CA VAL A 44 10.29 -2.44 -2.05
C VAL A 44 9.14 -3.20 -1.41
N ARG A 45 9.38 -3.73 -0.21
CA ARG A 45 8.32 -4.33 0.60
C ARG A 45 7.78 -3.31 1.58
N VAL A 46 6.46 -3.20 1.66
CA VAL A 46 5.78 -2.35 2.63
C VAL A 46 4.71 -3.18 3.33
N ARG A 47 4.78 -3.28 4.65
CA ARG A 47 3.70 -3.88 5.45
C ARG A 47 2.74 -2.79 5.90
N SER A 48 1.46 -2.95 5.57
CA SER A 48 0.40 -2.07 6.07
C SER A 48 -0.51 -2.82 7.01
N TYR A 49 -0.81 -2.25 8.18
CA TYR A 49 -1.89 -2.70 9.05
C TYR A 49 -3.16 -1.89 8.80
N PHE A 50 -4.32 -2.49 9.04
CA PHE A 50 -5.56 -1.73 9.09
C PHE A 50 -5.70 -1.03 10.45
N ALA A 51 -6.19 0.21 10.44
CA ALA A 51 -6.65 0.89 11.65
C ALA A 51 -7.83 0.13 12.26
N GLU A 52 -7.97 0.19 13.58
CA GLU A 52 -9.00 -0.57 14.31
C GLU A 52 -10.42 -0.18 13.88
N ASP A 53 -10.62 1.10 13.59
CA ASP A 53 -11.88 1.69 13.15
C ASP A 53 -12.09 1.64 11.63
N MET A 54 -11.17 1.03 10.87
CA MET A 54 -11.30 0.94 9.41
C MET A 54 -12.53 0.12 9.02
N THR A 55 -13.41 0.71 8.22
CA THR A 55 -14.63 0.06 7.75
C THR A 55 -14.35 -1.09 6.78
N ALA A 56 -15.23 -2.08 6.72
CA ALA A 56 -15.09 -3.22 5.80
C ALA A 56 -15.02 -2.79 4.32
N ALA A 57 -15.83 -1.79 3.92
CA ALA A 57 -15.82 -1.27 2.56
C ALA A 57 -14.45 -0.69 2.15
N VAL A 58 -13.74 -0.04 3.08
CA VAL A 58 -12.40 0.51 2.85
C VAL A 58 -11.36 -0.61 2.81
N ARG A 59 -11.47 -1.63 3.67
CA ARG A 59 -10.58 -2.81 3.64
C ARG A 59 -10.63 -3.54 2.30
N GLU A 60 -11.78 -3.55 1.64
CA GLU A 60 -11.96 -4.19 0.33
C GLU A 60 -11.54 -3.31 -0.86
N ASP A 61 -11.26 -2.02 -0.64
CA ASP A 61 -10.82 -1.09 -1.69
C ASP A 61 -9.31 -1.16 -1.91
N ASN A 62 -8.89 -2.21 -2.64
CA ASN A 62 -7.48 -2.41 -3.02
C ASN A 62 -6.88 -1.22 -3.79
N THR A 63 -7.70 -0.42 -4.47
CA THR A 63 -7.21 0.77 -5.18
C THR A 63 -6.80 1.84 -4.18
N TYR A 64 -7.65 2.10 -3.18
CA TYR A 64 -7.34 3.03 -2.10
C TYR A 64 -6.12 2.57 -1.29
N LEU A 65 -6.09 1.29 -0.88
CA LEU A 65 -4.98 0.75 -0.09
C LEU A 65 -3.66 0.82 -0.85
N GLY A 66 -3.62 0.37 -2.11
CA GLY A 66 -2.42 0.41 -2.93
C GLY A 66 -1.93 1.84 -3.22
N ARG A 67 -2.84 2.79 -3.45
CA ARG A 67 -2.49 4.21 -3.60
C ARG A 67 -1.88 4.79 -2.34
N THR A 68 -2.42 4.45 -1.18
CA THR A 68 -1.90 4.95 0.10
C THR A 68 -0.46 4.48 0.34
N VAL A 69 -0.15 3.22 0.01
CA VAL A 69 1.21 2.67 0.10
C VAL A 69 2.16 3.35 -0.89
N MET A 70 1.74 3.56 -2.13
CA MET A 70 2.56 4.28 -3.12
C MET A 70 2.78 5.74 -2.73
N GLN A 71 1.78 6.41 -2.16
CA GLN A 71 1.93 7.78 -1.64
C GLN A 71 2.96 7.83 -0.52
N TYR A 72 2.90 6.90 0.44
CA TYR A 72 3.91 6.80 1.50
C TYR A 72 5.34 6.66 0.94
N LEU A 73 5.54 5.82 -0.10
CA LEU A 73 6.85 5.69 -0.74
C LEU A 73 7.24 6.95 -1.51
N ASN A 74 6.29 7.62 -2.16
CA ASN A 74 6.54 8.91 -2.81
C ASN A 74 7.03 9.96 -1.81
N ASP A 75 6.35 10.10 -0.67
CA ASP A 75 6.72 11.04 0.39
C ASP A 75 8.13 10.75 0.93
N LEU A 76 8.49 9.47 1.05
CA LEU A 76 9.86 9.07 1.41
C LEU A 76 10.89 9.47 0.35
N LEU A 77 10.61 9.20 -0.93
CA LEU A 77 11.50 9.59 -2.03
C LEU A 77 11.70 11.10 -2.09
N GLU A 78 10.64 11.88 -1.86
CA GLU A 78 10.68 13.34 -1.77
C GLU A 78 11.46 13.83 -0.55
N SER A 79 11.41 13.10 0.56
CA SER A 79 12.23 13.37 1.76
C SER A 79 13.72 13.02 1.60
N GLY A 80 14.12 12.44 0.47
CA GLY A 80 15.50 12.09 0.14
C GLY A 80 15.89 10.64 0.45
N TRP A 81 14.94 9.78 0.85
CA TRP A 81 15.20 8.34 0.94
C TRP A 81 15.44 7.75 -0.46
N THR A 82 16.31 6.75 -0.56
CA THR A 82 16.55 6.00 -1.81
C THR A 82 16.34 4.50 -1.62
N PRO A 83 15.86 3.75 -2.64
CA PRO A 83 15.61 2.31 -2.51
C PRO A 83 16.83 1.43 -2.22
N THR A 84 18.05 1.99 -2.36
CA THR A 84 19.30 1.34 -1.96
C THR A 84 19.52 1.34 -0.44
N GLN A 85 18.78 2.16 0.30
CA GLN A 85 18.82 2.20 1.76
C GLN A 85 17.82 1.17 2.28
N GLU A 86 18.31 -0.04 2.57
CA GLU A 86 17.49 -1.10 3.13
C GLU A 86 16.82 -0.64 4.43
N ARG A 87 15.49 -0.71 4.45
CA ARG A 87 14.65 -0.29 5.56
C ARG A 87 13.38 -1.12 5.60
N GLU A 88 12.93 -1.46 6.80
CA GLU A 88 11.59 -2.01 6.97
C GLU A 88 10.56 -0.88 6.90
N HIS A 89 9.60 -1.02 6.01
CA HIS A 89 8.50 -0.07 5.83
C HIS A 89 7.23 -0.64 6.44
N VAL A 90 6.77 -0.03 7.53
CA VAL A 90 5.56 -0.42 8.23
C VAL A 90 4.66 0.80 8.41
N ILE A 91 3.41 0.71 7.95
CA ILE A 91 2.42 1.78 8.08
C ILE A 91 1.10 1.24 8.65
N THR A 92 0.26 2.13 9.17
CA THR A 92 -1.15 1.83 9.45
C THR A 92 -2.02 2.67 8.53
N ILE A 93 -2.93 2.04 7.80
CA ILE A 93 -3.87 2.71 6.90
C ILE A 93 -5.20 2.86 7.63
N GLY A 94 -5.78 4.06 7.59
CA GLY A 94 -7.08 4.38 8.18
C GLY A 94 -8.20 4.53 7.16
N ASN A 95 -9.36 5.01 7.61
CA ASN A 95 -10.43 5.42 6.70
C ASN A 95 -9.97 6.65 5.87
N PRO A 96 -10.41 6.78 4.60
CA PRO A 96 -10.06 7.95 3.80
C PRO A 96 -10.73 9.23 4.34
N PRO A 97 -10.23 10.42 3.97
CA PRO A 97 -10.85 11.68 4.34
C PRO A 97 -12.34 11.74 3.92
N PRO A 98 -13.19 12.46 4.68
CA PRO A 98 -14.60 12.64 4.33
C PRO A 98 -14.78 13.12 2.88
N GLY A 99 -15.72 12.51 2.16
CA GLY A 99 -15.99 12.83 0.75
C GLY A 99 -15.13 12.06 -0.26
N THR A 100 -14.16 11.26 0.19
CA THR A 100 -13.41 10.35 -0.70
C THR A 100 -14.28 9.16 -1.10
N PRO A 101 -14.50 8.89 -2.39
CA PRO A 101 -15.31 7.76 -2.82
C PRO A 101 -14.60 6.43 -2.51
N VAL A 102 -15.26 5.57 -1.75
CA VAL A 102 -14.81 4.20 -1.48
C VAL A 102 -15.37 3.28 -2.55
N ARG A 103 -14.50 2.54 -3.24
CA ARG A 103 -14.89 1.57 -4.27
C ARG A 103 -14.96 0.19 -3.64
N SER A 104 -16.17 -0.22 -3.25
CA SER A 104 -16.39 -1.62 -2.90
C SER A 104 -16.32 -2.51 -4.14
N ARG A 105 -15.77 -3.71 -3.97
CA ARG A 105 -15.74 -4.72 -5.02
C ARG A 105 -17.18 -5.13 -5.30
N ARG A 106 -17.75 -4.72 -6.44
CA ARG A 106 -19.05 -5.25 -6.86
C ARG A 106 -18.90 -6.75 -7.07
N PRO A 107 -19.72 -7.58 -6.42
CA PRO A 107 -19.62 -9.01 -6.61
C PRO A 107 -19.98 -9.37 -8.07
N TRP A 108 -19.22 -10.31 -8.64
CA TRP A 108 -19.19 -10.63 -10.06
C TRP A 108 -20.55 -11.10 -10.65
N TRP A 109 -21.41 -11.69 -9.81
CA TRP A 109 -22.77 -12.10 -10.17
C TRP A 109 -23.73 -10.95 -10.56
N GLN A 110 -23.43 -9.69 -10.20
CA GLN A 110 -24.28 -8.55 -10.54
C GLN A 110 -24.10 -8.04 -11.98
N PHE A 111 -23.17 -8.62 -12.75
CA PHE A 111 -22.91 -8.24 -14.14
C PHE A 111 -23.66 -9.10 -15.17
N TRP A 112 -24.54 -10.02 -14.73
CA TRP A 112 -25.28 -10.96 -15.59
C TRP A 112 -26.81 -10.76 -15.55
N ARG A 113 -27.29 -9.55 -15.24
CA ARG A 113 -28.72 -9.18 -15.34
C ARG A 113 -28.96 -8.24 -16.51
#